data_AF-E1TI58-F1
#
_entry.id   AF-E1TI58-F1
#
_cell.length_a   1.000
_cell.length_b   1.000
_cell.length_c   1.000
_cell.angle_alpha   90.00
_cell.angle_beta   90.00
_cell.angle_gamma   90.00
#
_symmetry.space_group_name_H-M   'P 1'
#
loop_
_entity.id
_entity.type
_entity.pdbx_description
1 polymer ?
#
loop_
_entity_poly.entity_id
_entity_poly.type
_entity_poly.pdbx_seq_one_letter_code
_entity_poly.pdbx_strand_id
1 'polypeptide(L)'
;MPKHALADPSRVAAPLVRPAPAAANVANVAVRAALALALASLMAACADPAPGGAQLKIAQQQKLVPPANETLPLSLRADSQEVLQDVLSAVGDEVWNCRRSGAALQWTSAGAEATLVDQARKSVGTVMPNRMFSAYDGSYVIGRVTADETVTPGALPWQRVTARFNAGERTGDGRFARTTSVQRVLTSGGLPPNPLCTQEGVSLFVPYSATYLFYRASDPDAVVPTPEPPLDAASATQ
;
A
#
# COMPACT_ATOMS: atom_id res chain seq x y z
N MET A 1 -41.05 -46.51 -23.37
CA MET A 1 -41.79 -45.98 -24.53
C MET A 1 -41.68 -44.45 -24.52
N PRO A 2 -40.89 -43.83 -25.41
CA PRO A 2 -40.90 -42.38 -25.59
C PRO A 2 -42.12 -41.95 -26.40
N LYS A 3 -42.73 -40.81 -26.07
CA LYS A 3 -43.70 -40.14 -26.95
C LYS A 3 -42.98 -39.09 -27.78
N HIS A 4 -43.20 -39.10 -29.10
CA HIS A 4 -42.83 -38.03 -30.01
C HIS A 4 -43.82 -36.85 -29.94
N ALA A 5 -43.58 -35.83 -30.78
CA ALA A 5 -44.37 -34.63 -31.04
C ALA A 5 -44.13 -33.46 -30.05
N LEU A 6 -43.99 -32.21 -30.49
CA LEU A 6 -43.89 -31.69 -31.87
C LEU A 6 -43.04 -30.41 -31.88
N ALA A 7 -42.45 -30.05 -33.02
CA ALA A 7 -41.82 -28.75 -33.23
C ALA A 7 -42.85 -27.72 -33.73
N ASP A 8 -42.74 -26.46 -33.29
CA ASP A 8 -43.63 -25.36 -33.69
C ASP A 8 -43.02 -24.55 -34.86
N PRO A 9 -43.69 -24.48 -36.04
CA PRO A 9 -43.20 -23.76 -37.21
C PRO A 9 -44.05 -22.51 -37.54
N SER A 10 -43.85 -21.40 -36.83
CA SER A 10 -44.48 -20.11 -37.19
C SER A 10 -43.48 -18.95 -37.26
N ARG A 11 -42.82 -18.81 -38.43
CA ARG A 11 -42.23 -17.52 -38.84
C ARG A 11 -43.34 -16.61 -39.37
N VAL A 12 -43.48 -15.41 -38.82
CA VAL A 12 -44.19 -14.29 -39.47
C VAL A 12 -43.21 -13.13 -39.62
N ALA A 13 -42.86 -12.80 -40.86
CA ALA A 13 -42.02 -11.65 -41.18
C ALA A 13 -42.89 -10.42 -41.45
N ALA A 14 -42.62 -9.30 -40.77
CA ALA A 14 -43.23 -8.00 -41.05
C ALA A 14 -42.44 -7.25 -42.15
N PRO A 15 -43.10 -6.41 -42.98
CA PRO A 15 -42.53 -5.95 -44.25
C PRO A 15 -41.54 -4.77 -44.12
N LEU A 16 -40.63 -4.71 -45.10
CA LEU A 16 -39.76 -3.56 -45.37
C LEU A 16 -40.57 -2.38 -45.96
N VAL A 17 -40.30 -1.15 -45.52
CA VAL A 17 -40.83 0.08 -46.14
C VAL A 17 -39.70 1.13 -46.30
N ARG A 18 -39.49 1.56 -47.55
CA ARG A 18 -38.60 2.64 -48.05
C ARG A 18 -39.06 3.03 -49.46
N PRO A 19 -38.67 4.18 -50.09
CA PRO A 19 -37.68 5.17 -49.67
C PRO A 19 -38.27 6.30 -48.78
N ALA A 20 -38.44 7.60 -49.06
CA ALA A 20 -38.30 8.49 -50.23
C ALA A 20 -37.55 9.81 -49.85
N PRO A 21 -37.07 10.65 -50.81
CA PRO A 21 -35.94 11.55 -50.51
C PRO A 21 -36.20 13.07 -50.58
N ALA A 22 -35.16 13.80 -50.12
CA ALA A 22 -34.69 15.12 -50.56
C ALA A 22 -35.45 16.40 -50.18
N ALA A 23 -34.78 17.23 -49.37
CA ALA A 23 -34.53 18.64 -49.69
C ALA A 23 -33.17 19.05 -49.11
N ALA A 24 -32.36 19.81 -49.85
CA ALA A 24 -31.09 20.36 -49.38
C ALA A 24 -31.02 21.85 -49.70
N ASN A 25 -30.73 22.67 -48.69
CA ASN A 25 -30.33 24.07 -48.82
C ASN A 25 -28.90 24.15 -48.27
N VAL A 26 -27.86 24.23 -49.09
CA VAL A 26 -27.49 25.36 -49.99
C VAL A 26 -27.10 26.59 -49.18
N ALA A 27 -25.83 26.93 -49.36
CA ALA A 27 -25.03 27.93 -48.67
C ALA A 27 -25.64 29.33 -48.55
N ASN A 28 -25.05 30.13 -47.65
CA ASN A 28 -24.78 31.53 -47.98
C ASN A 28 -23.37 31.92 -47.52
N VAL A 29 -22.54 32.38 -48.47
CA VAL A 29 -21.17 32.88 -48.22
C VAL A 29 -21.15 34.36 -48.59
N ALA A 30 -20.80 35.22 -47.64
CA ALA A 30 -20.72 36.66 -47.87
C ALA A 30 -19.52 37.27 -47.13
N VAL A 31 -18.33 37.10 -47.68
CA VAL A 31 -17.15 37.88 -47.27
C VAL A 31 -17.38 39.35 -47.62
N ARG A 32 -17.16 40.27 -46.68
CA ARG A 32 -17.00 41.70 -46.95
C ARG A 32 -15.82 42.25 -46.16
N ALA A 33 -14.80 42.71 -46.88
CA ALA A 33 -13.62 43.35 -46.31
C ALA A 33 -13.37 44.67 -47.06
N ALA A 34 -13.39 45.78 -46.32
CA ALA A 34 -12.83 47.12 -46.61
C ALA A 34 -13.55 48.18 -45.74
N LEU A 35 -12.97 49.33 -45.39
CA LEU A 35 -11.58 49.73 -45.10
C LEU A 35 -11.64 51.15 -44.48
N ALA A 36 -10.60 51.53 -43.73
CA ALA A 36 -10.14 52.91 -43.46
C ALA A 36 -10.80 53.74 -42.33
N LEU A 37 -9.92 54.18 -41.41
CA LEU A 37 -9.78 55.51 -40.78
C LEU A 37 -10.98 56.13 -40.01
N ALA A 38 -10.79 56.79 -38.87
CA ALA A 38 -9.68 56.84 -37.89
C ALA A 38 -10.17 57.60 -36.63
N LEU A 39 -9.60 57.33 -35.46
CA LEU A 39 -9.15 58.35 -34.48
C LEU A 39 -8.36 57.67 -33.34
N ALA A 40 -7.52 58.43 -32.64
CA ALA A 40 -6.72 57.92 -31.54
C ALA A 40 -7.32 58.27 -30.17
N SER A 41 -7.27 57.32 -29.24
CA SER A 41 -7.45 57.58 -27.80
C SER A 41 -6.58 56.62 -27.00
N LEU A 42 -5.65 57.16 -26.21
CA LEU A 42 -4.85 56.37 -25.28
C LEU A 42 -5.70 56.07 -24.04
N MET A 43 -5.80 54.79 -23.68
CA MET A 43 -6.08 54.36 -22.32
C MET A 43 -5.14 53.22 -21.97
N ALA A 44 -4.30 53.42 -20.95
CA ALA A 44 -3.44 52.38 -20.41
C ALA A 44 -4.30 51.47 -19.52
N ALA A 45 -4.84 50.40 -20.10
CA ALA A 45 -5.41 49.30 -19.34
C ALA A 45 -4.28 48.44 -18.76
N CYS A 46 -4.35 48.12 -17.47
CA CYS A 46 -3.33 47.33 -16.79
C CYS A 46 -3.18 45.95 -17.42
N ALA A 47 -1.93 45.52 -17.66
CA ALA A 47 -1.65 44.13 -17.95
C ALA A 47 -1.70 43.34 -16.64
N ASP A 48 -2.80 42.62 -16.39
CA ASP A 48 -2.88 41.66 -15.29
C ASP A 48 -1.96 40.45 -15.56
N PRO A 49 -0.89 40.23 -14.76
CA PRO A 49 -0.14 38.98 -14.83
C PRO A 49 -0.98 37.89 -14.16
N ALA A 50 -1.81 37.21 -14.95
CA ALA A 50 -2.68 36.14 -14.46
C ALA A 50 -1.86 35.10 -13.66
N PRO A 51 -2.21 34.80 -12.39
CA PRO A 51 -1.54 33.79 -11.57
C PRO A 51 -1.98 32.35 -11.99
N GLY A 52 -2.00 32.09 -13.31
CA GLY A 52 -2.42 30.84 -13.94
C GLY A 52 -1.28 29.85 -14.18
N GLY A 53 -0.06 30.15 -13.73
CA GLY A 53 1.06 29.23 -13.74
C GLY A 53 1.04 28.34 -12.49
N ALA A 54 0.30 27.23 -12.54
CA ALA A 54 0.35 26.19 -11.50
C ALA A 54 1.71 25.48 -11.52
N GLN A 55 2.73 26.14 -10.96
CA GLN A 55 4.08 25.63 -10.89
C GLN A 55 4.07 24.36 -10.02
N LEU A 56 4.13 23.21 -10.69
CA LEU A 56 4.35 21.91 -10.06
C LEU A 56 5.66 21.98 -9.29
N LYS A 57 5.58 22.33 -8.00
CA LYS A 57 6.62 22.09 -7.03
C LYS A 57 6.79 20.58 -6.97
N ILE A 58 7.73 20.07 -7.77
CA ILE A 58 8.33 18.75 -7.57
C ILE A 58 8.64 18.70 -6.09
N ALA A 59 7.92 17.86 -5.35
CA ALA A 59 8.03 17.85 -3.90
C ALA A 59 9.49 17.53 -3.58
N GLN A 60 10.19 18.49 -2.98
CA GLN A 60 11.50 18.24 -2.39
C GLN A 60 11.24 17.31 -1.22
N GLN A 61 11.28 16.01 -1.50
CA GLN A 61 10.82 14.97 -0.60
C GLN A 61 11.65 15.07 0.67
N GLN A 62 10.97 15.46 1.75
CA GLN A 62 11.61 15.61 3.05
C GLN A 62 12.27 14.29 3.41
N LYS A 63 13.54 14.36 3.83
CA LYS A 63 14.28 13.22 4.37
C LYS A 63 13.38 12.50 5.36
N LEU A 64 13.32 11.18 5.31
CA LEU A 64 12.53 10.40 6.26
C LEU A 64 13.11 10.60 7.67
N VAL A 65 12.47 11.47 8.44
CA VAL A 65 12.79 11.74 9.85
C VAL A 65 11.90 10.83 10.68
N PRO A 66 12.47 9.83 11.38
CA PRO A 66 11.67 9.00 12.27
C PRO A 66 11.19 9.83 13.47
N PRO A 67 10.01 9.51 14.06
CA PRO A 67 9.67 10.01 15.39
C PRO A 67 10.74 9.58 16.41
N ALA A 68 11.09 10.47 17.34
CA ALA A 68 12.03 10.14 18.40
C ALA A 68 11.41 9.16 19.40
N ASN A 69 12.20 8.27 19.99
CA ASN A 69 11.68 7.12 20.75
C ASN A 69 10.82 7.55 21.97
N GLU A 70 11.16 8.68 22.57
CA GLU A 70 10.46 9.30 23.69
C GLU A 70 9.12 9.96 23.31
N THR A 71 8.83 10.17 22.02
CA THR A 71 7.52 10.66 21.55
C THR A 71 6.54 9.52 21.22
N LEU A 72 7.01 8.28 21.14
CA LEU A 72 6.16 7.10 20.93
C LEU A 72 5.39 6.75 22.21
N PRO A 73 4.21 6.11 22.10
CA PRO A 73 3.54 5.48 23.24
C PRO A 73 4.45 4.49 23.96
N LEU A 74 4.33 4.40 25.29
CA LEU A 74 5.30 3.69 26.15
C LEU A 74 5.49 2.21 25.77
N SER A 75 4.40 1.55 25.38
CA SER A 75 4.35 0.15 24.93
C SER A 75 5.12 -0.11 23.63
N LEU A 76 5.30 0.93 22.79
CA LEU A 76 5.89 0.81 21.46
C LEU A 76 7.39 1.14 21.43
N ARG A 77 7.93 1.74 22.50
CA ARG A 77 9.32 2.23 22.56
C ARG A 77 10.35 1.12 22.38
N ALA A 78 11.46 1.47 21.74
CA ALA A 78 12.70 0.70 21.80
C ALA A 78 13.26 0.81 23.22
N ASP A 79 13.89 -0.26 23.70
CA ASP A 79 14.51 -0.28 25.03
C ASP A 79 15.91 0.38 25.02
N SER A 80 16.53 0.51 26.20
CA SER A 80 17.82 1.19 26.34
C SER A 80 19.01 0.38 25.81
N GLN A 81 18.80 -0.90 25.49
CA GLN A 81 19.81 -1.77 24.87
C GLN A 81 19.59 -1.89 23.36
N GLU A 82 18.69 -1.09 22.76
CA GLU A 82 18.44 -1.07 21.33
C GLU A 82 18.96 0.21 20.66
N VAL A 83 19.59 0.06 19.50
CA VAL A 83 20.02 1.16 18.63
C VAL A 83 19.37 1.05 17.25
N LEU A 84 18.99 2.20 16.69
CA LEU A 84 18.35 2.30 15.38
C LEU A 84 19.31 1.80 14.28
N GLN A 85 18.82 0.90 13.43
CA GLN A 85 19.56 0.22 12.37
C GLN A 85 19.19 0.78 10.98
N ASP A 86 17.90 0.87 10.67
CA ASP A 86 17.41 1.43 9.41
C ASP A 86 16.02 2.07 9.59
N VAL A 87 15.65 2.97 8.68
CA VAL A 87 14.39 3.71 8.65
C VAL A 87 13.83 3.60 7.24
N LEU A 88 12.87 2.71 7.06
CA LEU A 88 12.30 2.38 5.74
C LEU A 88 10.85 2.84 5.66
N SER A 89 10.49 3.53 4.58
CA SER A 89 9.10 3.79 4.24
C SER A 89 8.48 2.57 3.55
N ALA A 90 7.18 2.37 3.73
CA ALA A 90 6.42 1.29 3.10
C ALA A 90 5.15 1.81 2.43
N VAL A 91 4.85 1.26 1.26
CA VAL A 91 3.59 1.47 0.52
C VAL A 91 3.15 0.14 -0.09
N GLY A 92 1.87 -0.18 0.04
CA GLY A 92 1.25 -1.41 -0.45
C GLY A 92 -0.15 -1.57 0.13
N ASP A 93 -0.55 -2.81 0.43
CA ASP A 93 -1.88 -3.15 0.94
C ASP A 93 -1.79 -3.93 2.25
N GLU A 94 -2.73 -3.71 3.17
CA GLU A 94 -3.02 -4.68 4.24
C GLU A 94 -4.14 -5.61 3.74
N VAL A 95 -3.86 -6.90 3.76
CA VAL A 95 -4.72 -7.95 3.21
C VAL A 95 -5.65 -8.46 4.30
N TRP A 96 -6.95 -8.35 4.06
CA TRP A 96 -8.02 -8.82 4.95
C TRP A 96 -8.77 -9.98 4.31
N ASN A 97 -9.06 -11.03 5.08
CA ASN A 97 -9.86 -12.17 4.63
C ASN A 97 -11.18 -12.21 5.39
N CYS A 98 -12.30 -12.37 4.68
CA CYS A 98 -13.59 -12.60 5.31
C CYS A 98 -13.70 -14.04 5.79
N ARG A 99 -13.83 -14.25 7.11
CA ARG A 99 -13.84 -15.58 7.74
C ARG A 99 -15.03 -15.74 8.70
N ARG A 100 -15.50 -16.97 8.88
CA ARG A 100 -16.47 -17.32 9.92
C ARG A 100 -15.88 -17.07 11.31
N SER A 101 -16.68 -16.43 12.16
CA SER A 101 -16.39 -16.18 13.57
C SER A 101 -17.68 -16.46 14.36
N GLY A 102 -17.81 -17.69 14.87
CA GLY A 102 -19.08 -18.19 15.38
C GLY A 102 -20.17 -18.17 14.31
N ALA A 103 -21.29 -17.50 14.59
CA ALA A 103 -22.38 -17.31 13.62
C ALA A 103 -22.12 -16.18 12.60
N ALA A 104 -21.17 -15.28 12.86
CA ALA A 104 -20.92 -14.09 12.07
C ALA A 104 -19.82 -14.29 11.01
N LEU A 105 -19.76 -13.36 10.06
CA LEU A 105 -18.61 -13.17 9.17
C LEU A 105 -17.85 -11.91 9.60
N GLN A 106 -16.52 -12.00 9.68
CA GLN A 106 -15.65 -10.91 10.14
C GLN A 106 -14.39 -10.81 9.28
N TRP A 107 -13.92 -9.57 9.07
CA TRP A 107 -12.61 -9.32 8.46
C TRP A 107 -11.49 -9.73 9.41
N THR A 108 -10.59 -10.60 8.95
CA THR A 108 -9.37 -11.01 9.65
C THR A 108 -8.15 -10.52 8.88
N SER A 109 -7.27 -9.74 9.50
CA SER A 109 -5.98 -9.36 8.89
C SER A 109 -5.12 -10.62 8.65
N ALA A 110 -4.59 -10.75 7.44
CA ALA A 110 -3.49 -11.66 7.11
C ALA A 110 -2.12 -10.99 7.32
N GLY A 111 -2.08 -9.66 7.19
CA GLY A 111 -0.89 -8.84 7.30
C GLY A 111 -0.74 -7.87 6.14
N ALA A 112 0.39 -7.20 6.10
CA ALA A 112 0.74 -6.26 5.05
C ALA A 112 1.59 -6.90 3.95
N GLU A 113 1.30 -6.52 2.71
CA GLU A 113 2.10 -6.77 1.51
C GLU A 113 2.51 -5.40 0.94
N ALA A 114 3.78 -5.03 1.12
CA ALA A 114 4.27 -3.69 0.75
C ALA A 114 5.73 -3.68 0.28
N THR A 115 6.08 -2.69 -0.53
CA THR A 115 7.46 -2.43 -0.92
C THR A 115 8.16 -1.57 0.13
N LEU A 116 9.37 -1.97 0.56
CA LEU A 116 10.22 -1.21 1.48
C LEU A 116 11.16 -0.30 0.68
N VAL A 117 11.14 1.00 1.01
CA VAL A 117 11.89 2.06 0.31
C VAL A 117 12.74 2.86 1.29
N ASP A 118 14.03 2.97 0.99
CA ASP A 118 15.02 3.63 1.85
C ASP A 118 15.06 5.17 1.71
N GLN A 119 15.91 5.82 2.51
CA GLN A 119 16.09 7.28 2.49
C GLN A 119 16.66 7.81 1.17
N ALA A 120 17.30 6.96 0.36
CA ALA A 120 17.77 7.28 -0.99
C ALA A 120 16.70 7.02 -2.08
N ARG A 121 15.45 6.75 -1.67
CA ARG A 121 14.30 6.43 -2.54
C ARG A 121 14.46 5.13 -3.34
N LYS A 122 15.41 4.27 -2.96
CA LYS A 122 15.62 2.96 -3.60
C LYS A 122 14.65 1.94 -2.99
N SER A 123 14.05 1.08 -3.81
CA SER A 123 13.41 -0.14 -3.30
C SER A 123 14.49 -1.09 -2.79
N VAL A 124 14.33 -1.60 -1.56
CA VAL A 124 15.32 -2.42 -0.86
C VAL A 124 14.80 -3.75 -0.36
N GLY A 125 13.49 -3.99 -0.45
CA GLY A 125 12.85 -5.18 0.11
C GLY A 125 11.33 -5.12 0.11
N THR A 126 10.71 -6.03 0.85
CA THR A 126 9.25 -6.13 1.03
C THR A 126 8.85 -6.41 2.48
N VAL A 127 7.66 -5.92 2.85
CA VAL A 127 6.86 -6.43 3.97
C VAL A 127 5.97 -7.54 3.43
N MET A 128 5.83 -8.61 4.19
CA MET A 128 5.02 -9.78 3.86
C MET A 128 4.08 -10.16 5.03
N PRO A 129 3.03 -10.98 4.77
CA PRO A 129 2.17 -11.54 5.80
C PRO A 129 2.96 -12.25 6.92
N ASN A 130 2.32 -12.45 8.07
CA ASN A 130 2.96 -12.98 9.29
C ASN A 130 4.10 -12.12 9.87
N ARG A 131 4.18 -10.81 9.53
CA ARG A 131 5.22 -9.87 10.02
C ARG A 131 6.64 -10.31 9.62
N MET A 132 6.78 -10.79 8.38
CA MET A 132 8.06 -11.04 7.72
C MET A 132 8.50 -9.79 6.95
N PHE A 133 9.79 -9.48 7.02
CA PHE A 133 10.45 -8.44 6.24
C PHE A 133 11.63 -9.09 5.51
N SER A 134 11.75 -8.87 4.20
CA SER A 134 12.79 -9.45 3.36
C SER A 134 13.48 -8.37 2.54
N ALA A 135 14.81 -8.38 2.45
CA ALA A 135 15.61 -7.43 1.70
C ALA A 135 16.23 -8.08 0.45
N TYR A 136 16.57 -7.25 -0.53
CA TYR A 136 17.18 -7.69 -1.79
C TYR A 136 18.66 -8.11 -1.67
N ASP A 137 19.21 -8.14 -0.45
CA ASP A 137 20.52 -8.73 -0.09
C ASP A 137 20.36 -10.12 0.57
N GLY A 138 19.20 -10.75 0.39
CA GLY A 138 18.84 -12.04 0.96
C GLY A 138 18.58 -12.04 2.46
N SER A 139 18.79 -10.92 3.16
CA SER A 139 18.50 -10.83 4.60
C SER A 139 17.02 -10.69 4.89
N TYR A 140 16.57 -11.32 5.98
CA TYR A 140 15.17 -11.27 6.39
C TYR A 140 15.02 -11.36 7.91
N VAL A 141 13.90 -10.86 8.41
CA VAL A 141 13.47 -10.98 9.81
C VAL A 141 12.00 -11.35 9.87
N ILE A 142 11.67 -12.33 10.72
CA ILE A 142 10.31 -12.75 11.05
C ILE A 142 10.08 -12.42 12.52
N GLY A 143 9.00 -11.71 12.83
CA GLY A 143 8.71 -11.24 14.19
C GLY A 143 7.30 -11.52 14.67
N ARG A 144 7.06 -11.19 15.94
CA ARG A 144 5.74 -11.26 16.58
C ARG A 144 5.39 -9.88 17.15
N VAL A 145 4.16 -9.41 16.91
CA VAL A 145 3.62 -8.22 17.58
C VAL A 145 3.66 -8.44 19.09
N THR A 146 4.31 -7.55 19.82
CA THR A 146 4.45 -7.57 21.28
C THR A 146 3.74 -6.40 21.95
N ALA A 147 3.44 -5.33 21.20
CA ALA A 147 2.49 -4.28 21.57
C ALA A 147 1.93 -3.61 20.31
N ASP A 148 0.71 -3.06 20.40
CA ASP A 148 0.15 -2.18 19.38
C ASP A 148 -0.78 -1.10 19.96
N GLU A 149 -0.93 0.02 19.23
CA GLU A 149 -1.72 1.18 19.66
C GLU A 149 -2.29 1.98 18.48
N THR A 150 -3.55 2.41 18.57
CA THR A 150 -4.24 3.18 17.51
C THR A 150 -4.00 4.68 17.68
N VAL A 151 -2.88 5.16 17.15
CA VAL A 151 -2.49 6.59 17.22
C VAL A 151 -3.25 7.47 16.21
N THR A 152 -3.70 6.90 15.09
CA THR A 152 -4.41 7.63 14.02
C THR A 152 -5.75 6.96 13.71
N PRO A 153 -6.90 7.59 14.02
CA PRO A 153 -8.21 7.04 13.71
C PRO A 153 -8.38 6.76 12.22
N GLY A 154 -8.93 5.59 11.87
CA GLY A 154 -9.10 5.16 10.48
C GLY A 154 -7.84 4.58 9.80
N ALA A 155 -6.69 4.59 10.47
CA ALA A 155 -5.47 3.92 10.02
C ALA A 155 -5.16 2.67 10.86
N LEU A 156 -4.35 1.78 10.30
CA LEU A 156 -3.78 0.63 11.03
C LEU A 156 -3.05 1.08 12.32
N PRO A 157 -3.10 0.28 13.40
CA PRO A 157 -2.38 0.60 14.63
C PRO A 157 -0.86 0.58 14.39
N TRP A 158 -0.17 1.45 15.13
CA TRP A 158 1.28 1.40 15.28
C TRP A 158 1.62 0.14 16.10
N GLN A 159 2.72 -0.54 15.80
CA GLN A 159 3.04 -1.83 16.43
C GLN A 159 4.53 -1.95 16.77
N ARG A 160 4.86 -2.53 17.93
CA ARG A 160 6.20 -3.05 18.22
C ARG A 160 6.19 -4.54 17.90
N VAL A 161 7.14 -4.95 17.07
CA VAL A 161 7.32 -6.33 16.59
C VAL A 161 8.67 -6.79 17.09
N THR A 162 8.71 -7.71 18.05
CA THR A 162 9.96 -8.34 18.50
C THR A 162 10.34 -9.45 17.52
N ALA A 163 11.61 -9.48 17.10
CA ALA A 163 12.12 -10.53 16.22
C ALA A 163 12.00 -11.91 16.88
N ARG A 164 11.77 -12.93 16.05
CA ARG A 164 11.77 -14.35 16.44
C ARG A 164 12.80 -15.16 15.66
N PHE A 165 13.11 -14.70 14.44
CA PHE A 165 14.17 -15.22 13.61
C PHE A 165 14.71 -14.10 12.71
N ASN A 166 16.02 -14.01 12.51
CA ASN A 166 16.61 -13.22 11.42
C ASN A 166 17.82 -13.96 10.82
N ALA A 167 18.08 -13.75 9.53
CA ALA A 167 19.18 -14.35 8.79
C ALA A 167 19.52 -13.52 7.53
N GLY A 168 20.52 -13.98 6.77
CA GLY A 168 20.90 -13.49 5.44
C GLY A 168 21.82 -14.49 4.74
N GLU A 169 22.33 -14.15 3.54
CA GLU A 169 23.18 -15.05 2.74
C GLU A 169 24.45 -15.51 3.48
N ARG A 170 24.95 -14.69 4.41
CA ARG A 170 25.96 -15.04 5.41
C ARG A 170 25.41 -14.77 6.80
N THR A 171 25.67 -15.68 7.74
CA THR A 171 25.13 -15.63 9.11
C THR A 171 25.57 -14.36 9.81
N GLY A 172 24.62 -13.46 10.10
CA GLY A 172 24.89 -12.18 10.74
C GLY A 172 25.11 -11.00 9.77
N ASP A 173 24.80 -11.14 8.48
CA ASP A 173 25.02 -10.10 7.47
C ASP A 173 23.80 -9.77 6.62
N GLY A 174 23.86 -8.61 5.96
CA GLY A 174 22.75 -7.98 5.24
C GLY A 174 21.92 -7.02 6.12
N ARG A 175 21.04 -6.26 5.47
CA ARG A 175 20.26 -5.16 6.06
C ARG A 175 19.48 -5.53 7.32
N PHE A 176 18.87 -6.72 7.39
CA PHE A 176 18.03 -7.17 8.50
C PHE A 176 18.70 -8.14 9.48
N ALA A 177 20.00 -8.41 9.33
CA ALA A 177 20.75 -9.18 10.31
C ALA A 177 20.84 -8.46 11.66
N ARG A 178 20.81 -9.23 12.76
CA ARG A 178 20.82 -8.74 14.16
C ARG A 178 19.63 -7.85 14.55
N THR A 179 18.59 -7.71 13.71
CA THR A 179 17.38 -6.97 14.08
C THR A 179 16.70 -7.64 15.27
N THR A 180 16.60 -6.92 16.39
CA THR A 180 15.96 -7.33 17.66
C THR A 180 14.49 -6.96 17.70
N SER A 181 14.14 -5.79 17.16
CA SER A 181 12.75 -5.36 17.00
C SER A 181 12.54 -4.44 15.80
N VAL A 182 11.28 -4.31 15.39
CA VAL A 182 10.82 -3.38 14.37
C VAL A 182 9.60 -2.63 14.92
N GLN A 183 9.58 -1.31 14.81
CA GLN A 183 8.38 -0.50 15.08
C GLN A 183 7.70 -0.14 13.76
N ARG A 184 6.38 -0.40 13.64
CA ARG A 184 5.51 0.18 12.60
C ARG A 184 4.92 1.47 13.16
N VAL A 185 5.25 2.62 12.56
CA VAL A 185 4.80 3.96 12.98
C VAL A 185 4.36 4.78 11.77
N LEU A 186 3.77 5.96 11.99
CA LEU A 186 3.31 6.87 10.94
C LEU A 186 2.41 6.17 9.88
N THR A 187 1.49 5.33 10.35
CA THR A 187 0.55 4.59 9.50
C THR A 187 -0.51 5.49 8.88
N SER A 188 -0.94 5.14 7.66
CA SER A 188 -2.13 5.70 7.01
C SER A 188 -2.85 4.59 6.24
N GLY A 189 -4.19 4.60 6.26
CA GLY A 189 -5.02 3.60 5.58
C GLY A 189 -4.93 2.19 6.17
N GLY A 190 -5.23 1.19 5.33
CA GLY A 190 -5.14 -0.23 5.67
C GLY A 190 -6.26 -0.84 6.51
N LEU A 191 -7.28 -0.07 6.93
CA LEU A 191 -8.49 -0.60 7.58
C LEU A 191 -9.65 -0.77 6.59
N PRO A 192 -10.47 -1.85 6.67
CA PRO A 192 -11.60 -2.05 5.77
C PRO A 192 -12.59 -0.89 5.80
N PRO A 193 -12.97 -0.28 4.65
CA PRO A 193 -13.89 0.86 4.61
C PRO A 193 -15.33 0.48 5.00
N ASN A 194 -15.66 -0.81 4.97
CA ASN A 194 -16.84 -1.38 5.61
C ASN A 194 -16.36 -2.43 6.64
N PRO A 195 -16.69 -2.28 7.94
CA PRO A 195 -16.27 -3.24 8.97
C PRO A 195 -16.95 -4.61 8.85
N LEU A 196 -18.03 -4.73 8.08
CA LEU A 196 -18.71 -5.98 7.81
C LEU A 196 -18.22 -6.61 6.49
N CYS A 197 -18.23 -7.95 6.45
CA CYS A 197 -18.02 -8.73 5.24
C CYS A 197 -19.15 -9.75 5.07
N THR A 198 -19.61 -9.95 3.84
CA THR A 198 -20.88 -10.65 3.55
C THR A 198 -20.70 -12.02 2.87
N GLN A 199 -19.51 -12.32 2.37
CA GLN A 199 -19.19 -13.55 1.66
C GLN A 199 -17.90 -14.14 2.22
N GLU A 200 -17.97 -15.37 2.72
CA GLU A 200 -16.80 -16.06 3.26
C GLU A 200 -15.76 -16.38 2.17
N GLY A 201 -14.47 -16.33 2.53
CA GLY A 201 -13.37 -16.70 1.65
C GLY A 201 -12.93 -15.60 0.68
N VAL A 202 -13.60 -14.44 0.65
CA VAL A 202 -13.12 -13.30 -0.14
C VAL A 202 -11.98 -12.57 0.57
N SER A 203 -10.99 -12.14 -0.21
CA SER A 203 -9.92 -11.25 0.24
C SER A 203 -10.20 -9.81 -0.18
N LEU A 204 -9.79 -8.87 0.66
CA LEU A 204 -9.85 -7.42 0.43
C LEU A 204 -8.44 -6.86 0.64
N PHE A 205 -7.91 -6.20 -0.38
CA PHE A 205 -6.66 -5.46 -0.34
C PHE A 205 -7.00 -4.01 -0.03
N VAL A 206 -6.45 -3.46 1.07
CA VAL A 206 -6.70 -2.09 1.49
C VAL A 206 -5.40 -1.30 1.44
N PRO A 207 -5.29 -0.26 0.59
CA PRO A 207 -4.08 0.54 0.48
C PRO A 207 -3.67 1.15 1.81
N TYR A 208 -2.38 1.04 2.12
CA TYR A 208 -1.77 1.61 3.31
C TYR A 208 -0.36 2.15 3.04
N SER A 209 0.09 3.01 3.95
CA SER A 209 1.51 3.36 4.08
C SER A 209 1.93 3.34 5.54
N ALA A 210 3.24 3.20 5.77
CA ALA A 210 3.84 3.28 7.10
C ALA A 210 5.32 3.66 7.02
N THR A 211 5.92 3.95 8.17
CA THR A 211 7.38 3.92 8.38
C THR A 211 7.72 2.75 9.30
N TYR A 212 8.76 2.00 8.97
CA TYR A 212 9.32 0.93 9.77
C TYR A 212 10.69 1.33 10.31
N LEU A 213 10.83 1.29 11.63
CA LEU A 213 12.06 1.59 12.35
C LEU A 213 12.66 0.26 12.82
N PHE A 214 13.79 -0.13 12.24
CA PHE A 214 14.48 -1.37 12.57
C PHE A 214 15.50 -1.11 13.66
N TYR A 215 15.53 -1.93 14.70
CA TYR A 215 16.46 -1.84 15.83
C TYR A 215 17.28 -3.12 15.96
N ARG A 216 18.50 -2.98 16.47
CA ARG A 216 19.38 -4.09 16.91
C ARG A 216 19.86 -3.82 18.33
N ALA A 217 20.43 -4.83 18.97
CA ALA A 217 21.16 -4.65 20.21
C ALA A 217 22.31 -3.62 20.07
N SER A 218 22.51 -2.80 21.11
CA SER A 218 23.61 -1.84 21.25
C SER A 218 24.97 -2.56 21.33
N ASP A 219 25.00 -3.65 22.09
CA ASP A 219 26.07 -4.62 22.19
C ASP A 219 25.74 -5.83 21.29
N PRO A 220 26.58 -6.15 20.27
CA PRO A 220 26.34 -7.31 19.41
C PRO A 220 26.49 -8.66 20.12
N ASP A 221 27.27 -8.74 21.20
CA ASP A 221 27.56 -9.98 21.92
C ASP A 221 26.48 -10.31 22.97
N ALA A 222 25.64 -9.33 23.33
CA ALA A 222 24.50 -9.51 24.24
C ALA A 222 23.36 -10.37 23.64
N VAL A 223 23.36 -10.62 22.32
CA VAL A 223 22.35 -11.47 21.63
C VAL A 223 22.72 -12.94 21.75
N VAL A 224 22.70 -13.47 22.96
CA VAL A 224 22.91 -14.90 23.24
C VAL A 224 21.83 -15.73 22.56
N PRO A 225 22.15 -16.65 21.62
CA PRO A 225 21.16 -17.55 21.04
C PRO A 225 20.56 -18.46 22.11
N THR A 226 19.30 -18.86 21.93
CA THR A 226 18.76 -19.99 22.70
C THR A 226 19.64 -21.22 22.43
N PRO A 227 20.12 -21.95 23.46
CA PRO A 227 21.01 -23.08 23.25
C PRO A 227 20.43 -24.09 22.26
N GLU A 228 21.19 -24.37 21.20
CA GLU A 228 20.86 -25.42 20.24
C GLU A 228 20.89 -26.78 20.99
N PRO A 229 19.83 -27.60 20.91
CA PRO A 229 19.78 -28.85 21.66
C PRO A 229 20.88 -29.80 21.15
N PRO A 230 21.69 -30.41 22.04
CA PRO A 230 22.81 -31.25 21.62
C PRO A 230 22.41 -32.37 20.66
N LEU A 231 23.14 -32.46 19.54
CA LEU A 231 22.85 -33.38 18.44
C LEU A 231 22.91 -34.87 18.85
N ASP A 232 23.59 -35.17 19.96
CA ASP A 232 23.86 -36.52 20.45
C ASP A 232 22.68 -37.18 21.20
N ALA A 233 21.64 -36.40 21.55
CA ALA A 233 20.51 -36.87 22.36
C ALA A 233 19.64 -37.96 21.68
N ALA A 234 19.85 -38.24 20.40
CA ALA A 234 19.11 -39.24 19.63
C ALA A 234 19.72 -40.66 19.66
N SER A 235 20.91 -40.85 20.24
CA SER A 235 21.71 -42.09 20.13
C SER A 235 21.86 -42.86 21.45
N ALA A 236 20.79 -42.93 22.24
CA ALA A 236 20.79 -43.61 23.55
C ALA A 236 19.48 -44.38 23.85
N THR A 237 19.10 -45.34 22.99
CA THR A 237 18.06 -46.33 23.32
C THR A 237 18.32 -47.67 22.64
N GLN A 238 19.09 -48.53 23.32
CA GLN A 238 19.07 -49.99 23.24
C GLN A 238 19.04 -50.52 24.67
#